data_AF-A0A7V4HQ17-F1
#
_entry.id   AF-A0A7V4HQ17-F1
#
_cell.length_a   1.000
_cell.length_b   1.000
_cell.length_c   1.000
_cell.angle_alpha   90.00
_cell.angle_beta   90.00
_cell.angle_gamma   90.00
#
_symmetry.space_group_name_H-M   'P 1'
#
loop_
_entity.id
_entity.type
_entity.pdbx_description
1 polymer ?
#
loop_
_entity_poly.entity_id
_entity_poly.type
_entity_poly.pdbx_seq_one_letter_code
_entity_poly.pdbx_strand_id
1 'polypeptide(L)'
;MRRDIRWGRMLDESECPLPDTHGQYRFNYRHPHIPAGVESRWIVQAFQRDFTVNGPSMLRILGTTLAGWKRYKNHPDPRIRRRFAWEIQGMATTYSAVAGAARRYFRGNPALHDKMSRLLEAINGEFGLISRLFAAIGGPYVLWKIRQEEKRLGRGWTYEPPTFYEVNDAVRPADAPGALPCRYVTPQTTVPSTPDLHRAGFPTRRGGRGSRRRETKKVK
;
A
#
# COMPACT_ATOMS: atom_id res chain seq x y z
N MET A 1 -13.78 -0.01 20.03
CA MET A 1 -12.76 -0.49 20.99
C MET A 1 -13.25 -0.57 22.44
N ARG A 2 -13.94 0.43 23.03
CA ARG A 2 -14.45 0.35 24.42
C ARG A 2 -15.76 -0.45 24.63
N ARG A 3 -16.37 -1.01 23.58
CA ARG A 3 -17.62 -1.77 23.69
C ARG A 3 -17.40 -3.28 23.87
N ASP A 4 -16.37 -3.86 23.24
CA ASP A 4 -16.16 -5.32 23.23
C ASP A 4 -15.56 -5.87 24.55
N ILE A 5 -14.80 -5.04 25.27
CA ILE A 5 -14.32 -5.35 26.64
C ILE A 5 -15.51 -5.60 27.59
N ARG A 6 -16.66 -4.95 27.36
CA ARG A 6 -17.84 -5.03 28.23
C ARG A 6 -18.67 -6.31 28.05
N TRP A 7 -18.45 -7.06 26.97
CA TRP A 7 -19.23 -8.28 26.66
C TRP A 7 -18.48 -9.58 26.94
N GLY A 8 -17.27 -9.52 27.50
CA GLY A 8 -16.47 -10.72 27.84
C GLY A 8 -16.03 -11.54 26.62
N ARG A 9 -16.01 -10.93 25.42
CA ARG A 9 -15.69 -11.63 24.17
C ARG A 9 -14.24 -11.46 23.72
N MET A 10 -13.51 -10.46 24.21
CA MET A 10 -12.10 -10.31 23.88
C MET A 10 -11.30 -11.47 24.47
N LEU A 11 -10.32 -11.97 23.71
CA LEU A 11 -9.38 -12.95 24.22
C LEU A 11 -8.37 -12.24 25.13
N ASP A 12 -7.96 -12.92 26.19
CA ASP A 12 -6.85 -12.49 27.03
C ASP A 12 -5.53 -12.62 26.27
N GLU A 13 -4.50 -11.87 26.67
CA GLU A 13 -3.18 -11.94 26.03
C GLU A 13 -2.53 -13.33 26.17
N SER A 14 -2.88 -14.08 27.23
CA SER A 14 -2.49 -15.49 27.37
C SER A 14 -3.11 -16.41 26.31
N GLU A 15 -4.26 -16.04 25.74
CA GLU A 15 -4.96 -16.79 24.69
C GLU A 15 -4.65 -16.26 23.27
N CYS A 16 -4.34 -14.98 23.14
CA CYS A 16 -3.99 -14.32 21.89
C CYS A 16 -2.88 -13.29 22.15
N PRO A 17 -1.61 -13.68 21.94
CA PRO A 17 -0.48 -12.78 22.11
C PRO A 17 -0.65 -11.49 21.31
N LEU A 18 -0.09 -10.38 21.81
CA LEU A 18 -0.08 -9.08 21.13
C LEU A 18 0.31 -9.17 19.64
N PRO A 19 1.36 -9.92 19.25
CA PRO A 19 1.72 -10.09 17.84
C PRO A 19 0.57 -10.64 17.00
N ASP A 20 -0.22 -11.58 17.51
CA ASP A 20 -1.27 -12.28 16.75
C ASP A 20 -2.60 -11.51 16.68
N THR A 21 -2.72 -10.43 17.45
CA THR A 21 -3.96 -9.64 17.64
C THR A 21 -4.46 -8.96 16.36
N HIS A 22 -3.61 -8.87 15.32
CA HIS A 22 -3.93 -8.28 14.02
C HIS A 22 -5.01 -9.00 13.19
N GLY A 23 -5.54 -10.15 13.64
CA GLY A 23 -6.73 -10.75 13.04
C GLY A 23 -6.49 -11.61 11.81
N GLN A 24 -5.24 -11.72 11.33
CA GLN A 24 -4.90 -12.50 10.13
C GLN A 24 -4.80 -14.00 10.42
N TYR A 25 -4.18 -14.36 11.56
CA TYR A 25 -4.06 -15.75 12.01
C TYR A 25 -5.27 -16.18 12.83
N ARG A 26 -5.70 -15.33 13.78
CA ARG A 26 -6.82 -15.57 14.68
C ARG A 26 -7.51 -14.27 15.06
N PHE A 27 -8.81 -14.30 15.35
CA PHE A 27 -9.49 -13.14 15.92
C PHE A 27 -9.05 -12.91 17.37
N ASN A 28 -8.87 -11.64 17.75
CA ASN A 28 -8.63 -11.24 19.13
C ASN A 28 -9.89 -11.25 20.01
N TYR A 29 -10.98 -11.86 19.52
CA TYR A 29 -12.24 -12.01 20.23
C TYR A 29 -12.98 -13.29 19.80
N ARG A 30 -13.90 -13.77 20.65
CA ARG A 30 -14.80 -14.90 20.41
C ARG A 30 -15.99 -14.44 19.57
N HIS A 31 -16.09 -14.93 18.34
CA HIS A 31 -17.21 -14.65 17.46
C HIS A 31 -18.37 -15.66 17.69
N PRO A 32 -19.64 -15.22 17.87
CA PRO A 32 -20.75 -16.13 18.20
C PRO A 32 -21.02 -17.24 17.17
N HIS A 33 -20.72 -16.98 15.90
CA HIS A 33 -21.02 -17.88 14.78
C HIS A 33 -19.78 -18.43 14.06
N ILE A 34 -18.58 -18.04 14.51
CA ILE A 34 -17.34 -18.53 13.92
C ILE A 34 -16.59 -19.25 15.04
N PRO A 35 -16.51 -20.59 14.97
CA PRO A 35 -15.77 -21.37 15.95
C PRO A 35 -14.31 -20.91 16.06
N ALA A 36 -13.72 -21.04 17.24
CA ALA A 36 -12.30 -20.77 17.41
C ALA A 36 -11.46 -21.80 16.65
N GLY A 37 -10.37 -21.36 16.02
CA GLY A 37 -9.42 -22.20 15.28
C GLY A 37 -9.79 -22.44 13.81
N VAL A 38 -10.93 -21.96 13.32
CA VAL A 38 -11.30 -22.08 11.88
C VAL A 38 -11.04 -20.81 11.06
N GLU A 39 -10.64 -19.71 11.72
CA GLU A 39 -10.49 -18.38 11.13
C GLU A 39 -9.52 -18.38 9.96
N SER A 40 -8.28 -18.86 10.20
CA SER A 40 -7.24 -18.97 9.17
C SER A 40 -7.71 -19.79 7.97
N ARG A 41 -8.36 -20.93 8.22
CA ARG A 41 -8.89 -21.79 7.16
C ARG A 41 -9.93 -21.07 6.32
N TRP A 42 -10.87 -20.35 6.96
CA TRP A 42 -11.91 -19.62 6.25
C TRP A 42 -11.34 -18.45 5.45
N ILE A 43 -10.34 -17.74 5.98
CA ILE A 43 -9.64 -16.68 5.24
C ILE A 43 -8.99 -17.25 3.98
N VAL A 44 -8.24 -18.35 4.09
CA VAL A 44 -7.61 -19.00 2.93
C VAL A 44 -8.66 -19.45 1.91
N GLN A 45 -9.75 -20.06 2.37
CA GLN A 45 -10.86 -20.48 1.50
C GLN A 45 -11.54 -19.29 0.81
N ALA A 46 -11.72 -18.17 1.51
CA ALA A 46 -12.28 -16.95 0.94
C ALA A 46 -11.38 -16.38 -0.17
N PHE A 47 -10.06 -16.35 0.04
CA PHE A 47 -9.10 -15.93 -1.00
C PHE A 47 -9.09 -16.87 -2.20
N GLN A 48 -9.09 -18.19 -1.96
CA GLN A 48 -9.17 -19.18 -3.03
C GLN A 48 -10.47 -19.02 -3.83
N ARG A 49 -11.59 -18.82 -3.13
CA ARG A 49 -12.90 -18.64 -3.75
C ARG A 49 -13.03 -17.32 -4.51
N ASP A 50 -12.42 -16.24 -4.01
CA ASP A 50 -12.31 -14.97 -4.73
C ASP A 50 -11.49 -15.16 -6.01
N PHE A 51 -10.30 -15.75 -5.92
CA PHE A 51 -9.46 -15.99 -7.09
C PHE A 51 -10.15 -16.88 -8.13
N THR A 52 -10.82 -17.94 -7.70
CA THR A 52 -11.51 -18.89 -8.59
C THR A 52 -12.60 -18.20 -9.44
N VAL A 53 -13.31 -17.22 -8.87
CA VAL A 53 -14.44 -16.56 -9.54
C VAL A 53 -14.09 -15.21 -10.16
N ASN A 54 -13.20 -14.46 -9.52
CA ASN A 54 -12.83 -13.11 -9.94
C ASN A 54 -11.48 -13.05 -10.66
N GLY A 55 -10.68 -14.11 -10.57
CA GLY A 55 -9.32 -14.11 -11.07
C GLY A 55 -8.37 -13.28 -10.20
N PRO A 56 -7.18 -12.94 -10.72
CA PRO A 56 -6.18 -12.20 -9.97
C PRO A 56 -6.66 -10.79 -9.59
N SER A 57 -6.59 -10.44 -8.30
CA SER A 57 -7.00 -9.14 -7.77
C SER A 57 -6.28 -7.96 -8.45
N MET A 58 -5.01 -8.15 -8.83
CA MET A 58 -4.23 -7.15 -9.58
C MET A 58 -4.96 -6.68 -10.84
N LEU A 59 -5.68 -7.56 -11.55
CA LEU A 59 -6.40 -7.16 -12.78
C LEU A 59 -7.65 -6.34 -12.49
N ARG A 60 -8.28 -6.56 -11.33
CA ARG A 60 -9.36 -5.69 -10.85
C ARG A 60 -8.83 -4.29 -10.53
N ILE A 61 -7.64 -4.21 -9.91
CA ILE A 61 -6.96 -2.93 -9.66
C ILE A 61 -6.72 -2.20 -10.98
N LEU A 62 -6.21 -2.88 -12.02
CA LEU A 62 -6.03 -2.26 -13.34
C LEU A 62 -7.33 -1.71 -13.92
N GLY A 63 -8.43 -2.46 -13.78
CA GLY A 63 -9.76 -2.01 -14.20
C GLY A 63 -10.20 -0.73 -13.48
N THR A 64 -10.03 -0.67 -12.15
CA THR A 64 -10.39 0.52 -11.36
C THR A 64 -9.48 1.71 -11.66
N THR A 65 -8.17 1.48 -11.85
CA THR A 65 -7.21 2.52 -12.23
C THR A 65 -7.55 3.09 -13.61
N LEU A 66 -7.90 2.24 -14.57
CA LEU A 66 -8.35 2.68 -15.89
C LEU A 66 -9.65 3.49 -15.82
N ALA A 67 -10.61 3.07 -14.99
CA ALA A 67 -11.85 3.82 -14.79
C ALA A 67 -11.57 5.21 -14.18
N GLY A 68 -10.68 5.29 -13.19
CA GLY A 68 -10.21 6.56 -12.61
C GLY A 68 -9.58 7.46 -13.66
N TRP A 69 -8.65 6.93 -14.46
CA TRP A 69 -8.03 7.65 -15.56
C TRP A 69 -9.06 8.21 -16.55
N LYS A 70 -9.98 7.37 -17.05
CA LYS A 70 -11.02 7.81 -18.00
C LYS A 70 -11.89 8.93 -17.45
N ARG A 71 -12.18 8.89 -16.15
CA ARG A 71 -12.99 9.91 -15.46
C ARG A 71 -12.27 11.24 -15.28
N TYR A 72 -10.97 11.21 -14.98
CA TYR A 72 -10.25 12.39 -14.48
C TYR A 72 -9.11 12.91 -15.37
N LYS A 73 -8.77 12.23 -16.47
CA LYS A 73 -7.70 12.67 -17.39
C LYS A 73 -7.91 14.09 -17.95
N ASN A 74 -9.17 14.51 -18.09
CA ASN A 74 -9.57 15.82 -18.59
C ASN A 74 -10.16 16.75 -17.50
N HIS A 75 -9.89 16.49 -16.23
CA HIS A 75 -10.41 17.31 -15.13
C HIS A 75 -9.89 18.75 -15.18
N PRO A 76 -10.68 19.80 -14.86
CA PRO A 76 -10.23 21.20 -14.92
C PRO A 76 -9.06 21.48 -13.97
N ASP A 77 -9.07 20.91 -12.76
CA ASP A 77 -7.97 21.05 -11.80
C ASP A 77 -6.71 20.28 -12.24
N PRO A 78 -5.56 20.96 -12.46
CA PRO A 78 -4.30 20.32 -12.82
C PRO A 78 -3.74 19.35 -11.76
N ARG A 79 -4.04 19.54 -10.46
CA ARG A 79 -3.61 18.62 -9.39
C ARG A 79 -4.25 17.25 -9.55
N ILE A 80 -5.54 17.23 -9.88
CA ILE A 80 -6.29 16.00 -10.13
C ILE A 80 -5.73 15.29 -11.37
N ARG A 81 -5.52 16.00 -12.48
CA ARG A 81 -4.91 15.39 -13.68
C ARG A 81 -3.55 14.76 -13.38
N ARG A 82 -2.70 15.45 -12.61
CA ARG A 82 -1.37 14.94 -12.22
C ARG A 82 -1.45 13.66 -11.40
N ARG A 83 -2.40 13.57 -10.46
CA ARG A 83 -2.63 12.36 -9.66
C ARG A 83 -2.92 11.16 -10.55
N PHE A 84 -3.87 11.30 -11.48
CA PHE A 84 -4.27 10.20 -12.36
C PHE A 84 -3.25 9.88 -13.46
N ALA A 85 -2.45 10.87 -13.90
CA ALA A 85 -1.32 10.63 -14.79
C ALA A 85 -0.22 9.79 -14.12
N TRP A 86 -0.03 9.92 -12.81
CA TRP A 86 0.88 9.06 -12.05
C TRP A 86 0.33 7.64 -11.86
N GLU A 87 -0.94 7.51 -11.48
CA GLU A 87 -1.57 6.20 -11.26
C GLU A 87 -1.64 5.33 -12.52
N ILE A 88 -1.75 5.94 -13.71
CA ILE A 88 -1.86 5.23 -14.98
C ILE A 88 -0.50 4.82 -15.58
N GLN A 89 0.62 5.18 -14.92
CA GLN A 89 1.95 4.85 -15.42
C GLN A 89 2.12 3.33 -15.62
N GLY A 90 2.69 2.95 -16.77
CA GLY A 90 2.87 1.55 -17.15
C GLY A 90 1.61 0.85 -17.67
N MET A 91 0.44 1.51 -17.71
CA MET A 91 -0.81 0.90 -18.19
C MET A 91 -0.70 0.44 -19.64
N ALA A 92 -0.18 1.31 -20.51
CA ALA A 92 0.03 1.04 -21.93
C ALA A 92 1.14 0.00 -22.22
N THR A 93 1.98 -0.33 -21.24
CA THR A 93 3.16 -1.19 -21.45
C THR A 93 3.10 -2.43 -20.56
N THR A 94 3.68 -2.38 -19.36
CA THR A 94 3.80 -3.49 -18.42
C THR A 94 2.45 -4.11 -18.10
N TYR A 95 1.43 -3.30 -17.79
CA TYR A 95 0.13 -3.83 -17.42
C TYR A 95 -0.68 -4.36 -18.61
N SER A 96 -0.45 -3.82 -19.81
CA SER A 96 -0.98 -4.41 -21.05
C SER A 96 -0.39 -5.81 -21.31
N ALA A 97 0.91 -5.99 -21.06
CA ALA A 97 1.55 -7.31 -21.13
C ALA A 97 0.96 -8.28 -20.09
N VAL A 98 0.77 -7.84 -18.84
CA VAL A 98 0.16 -8.64 -17.77
C VAL A 98 -1.28 -9.03 -18.11
N ALA A 99 -2.12 -8.10 -18.58
CA ALA A 99 -3.48 -8.40 -19.01
C ALA A 99 -3.51 -9.38 -20.20
N GLY A 100 -2.59 -9.21 -21.17
CA GLY A 100 -2.40 -10.13 -22.28
C GLY A 100 -1.93 -11.53 -21.86
N ALA A 101 -1.14 -11.64 -20.78
CA ALA A 101 -0.72 -12.90 -20.20
C ALA A 101 -1.88 -13.60 -19.48
N ALA A 102 -2.64 -12.87 -18.68
CA ALA A 102 -3.78 -13.41 -17.95
C ALA A 102 -4.89 -13.91 -18.89
N ARG A 103 -5.19 -13.17 -19.97
CA ARG A 103 -6.12 -13.65 -21.02
C ARG A 103 -5.67 -15.01 -21.57
N ARG A 104 -4.36 -15.20 -21.78
CA ARG A 104 -3.80 -16.47 -22.27
C ARG A 104 -3.81 -17.56 -21.19
N TYR A 105 -3.52 -17.20 -19.95
CA TYR A 105 -3.51 -18.12 -18.80
C TYR A 105 -4.90 -18.74 -18.60
N PHE A 106 -5.96 -17.94 -18.62
CA PHE A 106 -7.32 -18.38 -18.37
C PHE A 106 -8.07 -18.90 -19.59
N ARG A 107 -7.39 -19.25 -20.70
CA ARG A 107 -8.05 -19.79 -21.91
C ARG A 107 -8.97 -20.99 -21.65
N GLY A 108 -8.68 -21.80 -20.64
CA GLY A 108 -9.50 -22.94 -20.25
C GLY A 108 -10.71 -22.61 -19.38
N ASN A 109 -10.86 -21.36 -18.91
CA ASN A 109 -11.99 -20.91 -18.11
C ASN A 109 -12.73 -19.78 -18.86
N PRO A 110 -13.86 -20.07 -19.53
CA PRO A 110 -14.56 -19.10 -20.37
C PRO A 110 -14.92 -17.80 -19.65
N ALA A 111 -15.40 -17.90 -18.40
CA ALA A 111 -15.82 -16.74 -17.62
C ALA A 111 -14.65 -15.80 -17.28
N LEU A 112 -13.51 -16.36 -16.86
CA LEU A 112 -12.32 -15.55 -16.58
C LEU A 112 -11.65 -15.06 -17.85
N HIS A 113 -11.60 -15.88 -18.91
CA HIS A 113 -11.06 -15.47 -20.20
C HIS A 113 -11.78 -14.22 -20.74
N ASP A 114 -13.12 -14.22 -20.69
CA ASP A 114 -13.94 -13.10 -21.13
C ASP A 114 -13.68 -11.84 -20.28
N LYS A 115 -13.64 -11.97 -18.95
CA LYS A 115 -13.26 -10.85 -18.06
C LYS A 115 -11.90 -10.25 -18.44
N MET A 116 -10.88 -11.08 -18.67
CA MET A 116 -9.54 -10.61 -19.04
C MET A 116 -9.49 -10.03 -20.46
N SER A 117 -10.30 -10.55 -21.38
CA SER A 117 -10.42 -10.04 -22.74
C SER A 117 -11.01 -8.63 -22.73
N ARG A 118 -12.12 -8.41 -22.02
CA ARG A 118 -12.75 -7.09 -21.89
C ARG A 118 -11.83 -6.06 -21.26
N LEU A 119 -11.10 -6.43 -20.21
CA LEU A 119 -10.11 -5.54 -19.60
C LEU A 119 -9.02 -5.15 -20.59
N LEU A 120 -8.46 -6.14 -21.30
CA LEU A 120 -7.40 -5.89 -22.28
C LEU A 120 -7.90 -5.03 -23.46
N GLU A 121 -9.12 -5.27 -23.93
CA GLU A 121 -9.77 -4.45 -24.96
C GLU A 121 -10.00 -3.02 -24.47
N ALA A 122 -10.43 -2.83 -23.22
CA ALA A 122 -10.62 -1.52 -22.64
C ALA A 122 -9.29 -0.73 -22.51
N ILE A 123 -8.19 -1.42 -22.18
CA ILE A 123 -6.84 -0.84 -22.17
C ILE A 123 -6.41 -0.50 -23.60
N ASN A 124 -6.57 -1.44 -24.54
CA ASN A 124 -6.20 -1.25 -25.94
C ASN A 124 -6.99 -0.15 -26.63
N GLY A 125 -8.25 0.06 -26.26
CA GLY A 125 -9.08 1.15 -26.74
C GLY A 125 -8.63 2.51 -26.21
N GLU A 126 -8.03 2.56 -25.01
CA GLU A 126 -7.55 3.79 -24.40
C GLU A 126 -6.13 4.18 -24.87
N PHE A 127 -5.22 3.22 -25.01
CA PHE A 127 -3.81 3.48 -25.33
C PHE A 127 -3.38 3.05 -26.75
N GLY A 128 -4.29 2.48 -27.52
CA GLY A 128 -4.09 2.21 -28.94
C GLY A 128 -3.01 1.16 -29.25
N LEU A 129 -2.13 1.50 -30.20
CA LEU A 129 -1.16 0.57 -30.78
C LEU A 129 -0.08 0.13 -29.78
N ILE A 130 0.35 1.01 -28.88
CA ILE A 130 1.39 0.70 -27.89
C ILE A 130 0.92 -0.46 -26.99
N SER A 131 -0.27 -0.34 -26.40
CA SER A 131 -0.85 -1.40 -25.58
C SER A 131 -1.06 -2.71 -26.34
N ARG A 132 -1.48 -2.64 -27.61
CA ARG A 132 -1.65 -3.83 -28.45
C ARG A 132 -0.33 -4.56 -28.66
N LEU A 133 0.74 -3.82 -28.96
CA LEU A 133 2.08 -4.38 -29.15
C LEU A 133 2.59 -5.06 -27.87
N PHE A 134 2.53 -4.37 -26.73
CA PHE A 134 2.97 -4.92 -25.44
C PHE A 134 2.14 -6.13 -25.00
N ALA A 135 0.82 -6.13 -25.23
CA ALA A 135 -0.02 -7.28 -24.94
C ALA A 135 0.25 -8.48 -25.86
N ALA A 136 0.60 -8.22 -27.13
CA ALA A 136 0.89 -9.26 -28.10
C ALA A 136 2.24 -9.95 -27.82
N ILE A 137 3.30 -9.16 -27.55
CA ILE A 137 4.67 -9.65 -27.36
C ILE A 137 4.96 -9.97 -25.89
N GLY A 138 4.60 -9.06 -24.98
CA GLY A 138 4.84 -9.22 -23.55
C GLY A 138 3.94 -10.27 -22.90
N GLY A 139 2.72 -10.46 -23.41
CA GLY A 139 1.77 -11.45 -22.88
C GLY A 139 2.32 -12.89 -22.84
N PRO A 140 2.82 -13.45 -23.97
CA PRO A 140 3.47 -14.76 -23.97
C PRO A 140 4.70 -14.84 -23.06
N TYR A 141 5.55 -13.80 -23.03
CA TYR A 141 6.73 -13.77 -22.17
C TYR A 141 6.38 -13.81 -20.69
N VAL A 142 5.44 -12.97 -20.25
CA VAL A 142 4.98 -12.93 -18.86
C VAL A 142 4.31 -14.26 -18.48
N LEU A 143 3.51 -14.86 -19.38
CA LEU A 143 2.92 -16.18 -19.13
C LEU A 143 4.00 -17.27 -18.96
N TRP A 144 5.03 -17.25 -19.79
CA TRP A 144 6.16 -18.17 -19.66
C TRP A 144 6.85 -18.01 -18.30
N LYS A 145 7.11 -16.76 -17.88
CA LYS A 145 7.67 -16.46 -16.55
C LYS A 145 6.78 -16.95 -15.40
N ILE A 146 5.47 -16.71 -15.47
CA ILE A 146 4.53 -17.20 -14.45
C ILE A 146 4.62 -18.72 -14.33
N ARG A 147 4.64 -19.46 -15.44
CA ARG A 147 4.75 -20.93 -15.42
C ARG A 147 6.09 -21.43 -14.89
N GLN A 148 7.18 -20.69 -15.14
CA GLN A 148 8.48 -21.02 -14.53
C GLN A 148 8.43 -20.83 -13.01
N GLU A 149 7.81 -19.74 -12.54
CA GLU A 149 7.69 -19.46 -11.12
C GLU A 149 6.78 -20.48 -10.42
N GLU A 150 5.63 -20.85 -11.02
CA GLU A 150 4.77 -21.92 -10.51
C GLU A 150 5.55 -23.25 -10.32
N LYS A 151 6.40 -23.62 -11.29
CA LYS A 151 7.25 -24.80 -11.18
C LYS A 151 8.30 -24.66 -10.09
N ARG A 152 8.87 -23.47 -9.91
CA ARG A 152 9.88 -23.19 -8.89
C ARG A 152 9.28 -23.28 -7.49
N LEU A 153 8.14 -22.64 -7.27
CA LEU A 153 7.38 -22.70 -6.02
C LEU A 153 6.90 -24.13 -5.74
N GLY A 154 6.43 -24.85 -6.76
CA GLY A 154 6.04 -26.26 -6.65
C GLY A 154 7.18 -27.22 -6.28
N ARG A 155 8.45 -26.81 -6.43
CA ARG A 155 9.63 -27.54 -5.96
C ARG A 155 10.03 -27.18 -4.52
N GLY A 156 9.22 -26.40 -3.81
CA GLY A 156 9.47 -25.99 -2.43
C GLY A 156 10.33 -24.73 -2.28
N TRP A 157 10.61 -23.99 -3.37
CA TRP A 157 11.26 -22.70 -3.24
C TRP A 157 10.30 -21.67 -2.61
N THR A 158 10.78 -20.83 -1.69
CA THR A 158 9.97 -19.80 -1.02
C THR A 158 10.64 -18.43 -1.11
N TYR A 159 9.82 -17.38 -1.21
CA TYR A 159 10.25 -15.98 -1.08
C TYR A 159 10.41 -15.55 0.39
N GLU A 160 9.88 -16.33 1.32
CA GLU A 160 9.99 -16.04 2.74
C GLU A 160 11.46 -16.12 3.15
N PRO A 161 12.06 -15.01 3.60
CA PRO A 161 13.42 -15.07 4.12
C PRO A 161 13.43 -15.96 5.38
N PRO A 162 14.57 -16.57 5.72
CA PRO A 162 14.70 -17.29 6.99
C PRO A 162 14.27 -16.39 8.15
N THR A 163 13.31 -16.86 8.95
CA THR A 163 12.90 -16.14 10.15
C THR A 163 14.07 -16.13 11.14
N PHE A 164 14.49 -14.94 11.54
CA PHE A 164 15.38 -14.75 12.67
C PHE A 164 14.74 -13.75 13.63
N TYR A 165 15.08 -13.87 14.91
CA TYR A 165 14.65 -12.93 15.93
C TYR A 165 15.83 -12.60 16.82
N GLU A 166 15.83 -11.37 17.31
CA GLU A 166 16.85 -10.85 18.21
C GLU A 166 16.21 -10.50 19.55
N VAL A 167 16.99 -10.59 20.62
CA VAL A 167 16.55 -10.27 21.99
C VAL A 167 17.19 -8.98 22.47
N ASN A 168 16.44 -8.19 23.22
CA ASN A 168 17.00 -7.03 23.93
C ASN A 168 17.57 -7.44 25.29
N ASP A 169 18.24 -6.51 25.96
CA ASP A 169 18.88 -6.75 27.26
C ASP A 169 17.90 -7.11 28.39
N ALA A 170 16.58 -6.94 28.18
CA ALA A 170 15.56 -7.27 29.16
C ALA A 170 15.16 -8.75 29.15
N VAL A 171 15.47 -9.49 28.08
CA VAL A 171 15.17 -10.93 27.97
C VAL A 171 16.36 -11.72 28.53
N ARG A 172 16.10 -12.63 29.46
CA ARG A 172 17.15 -13.49 30.00
C ARG A 172 17.57 -14.52 28.93
N PRO A 173 18.88 -14.81 28.76
CA PRO A 173 19.34 -15.76 27.73
C PRO A 173 18.69 -17.15 27.80
N ALA A 174 18.27 -17.59 28.99
CA ALA A 174 17.59 -18.88 29.19
C ALA A 174 16.16 -18.91 28.63
N ASP A 175 15.50 -17.75 28.51
CA ASP A 175 14.10 -17.65 28.07
C ASP A 175 13.97 -17.70 26.54
N ALA A 176 15.09 -17.54 25.80
CA ALA A 176 15.13 -17.54 24.34
C ALA A 176 16.43 -18.17 23.79
N PRO A 177 16.63 -19.49 23.98
CA PRO A 177 17.85 -20.17 23.56
C PRO A 177 18.01 -20.12 22.03
N GLY A 178 19.07 -19.48 21.55
CA GLY A 178 19.39 -19.36 20.12
C GLY A 178 19.10 -17.99 19.49
N ALA A 179 18.49 -17.06 20.24
CA ALA A 179 18.30 -15.69 19.78
C ALA A 179 19.59 -14.87 19.87
N LEU A 180 19.85 -14.04 18.87
CA LEU A 180 21.00 -13.12 18.91
C LEU A 180 20.65 -11.84 19.69
N PRO A 181 21.59 -11.22 20.42
CA PRO A 181 21.36 -9.91 21.00
C PRO A 181 21.14 -8.84 19.92
N CYS A 182 20.10 -8.03 20.09
CA CYS A 182 19.76 -6.95 19.19
C CYS A 182 20.90 -5.92 19.14
N ARG A 183 21.38 -5.63 17.93
CA ARG A 183 22.38 -4.58 17.72
C ARG A 183 21.69 -3.31 17.26
N TYR A 184 21.70 -2.30 18.12
CA TYR A 184 21.17 -0.99 17.80
C TYR A 184 22.28 0.06 17.73
N VAL A 185 22.08 1.08 16.92
CA VAL A 185 22.94 2.26 16.87
C VAL A 185 22.24 3.35 17.68
N THR A 186 22.95 3.94 18.64
CA THR A 186 22.43 5.12 19.35
C THR A 186 22.47 6.31 18.39
N PRO A 187 21.32 6.90 18.02
CA PRO A 187 21.31 8.06 17.14
C PRO A 187 22.02 9.22 17.84
N GLN A 188 23.08 9.75 17.22
CA GLN A 188 23.67 11.00 17.66
C GLN A 188 22.80 12.16 17.17
N THR A 189 21.77 12.50 17.93
CA THR A 189 21.07 13.77 17.75
C THR A 189 21.95 14.89 18.28
N THR A 190 22.69 15.54 17.38
CA THR A 190 23.26 16.86 17.67
C THR A 190 22.11 17.86 17.73
N VAL A 191 21.81 18.36 18.93
CA VAL A 191 20.94 19.53 19.06
C VAL A 191 21.71 20.68 18.39
N PRO A 192 21.17 21.33 17.34
CA PRO A 192 21.81 22.52 16.78
C PRO A 192 21.92 23.53 17.92
N SER A 193 23.13 23.98 18.23
CA SER A 193 23.33 25.08 19.16
C SER A 193 22.53 26.27 18.64
N THR A 194 21.45 26.62 19.33
CA THR A 194 20.68 27.83 19.07
C THR A 194 21.67 28.99 19.10
N PRO A 195 21.86 29.77 18.03
CA PRO A 195 22.65 30.98 18.12
C PRO A 195 21.98 31.90 19.14
N ASP A 196 22.72 32.31 20.17
CA ASP A 196 22.29 33.31 21.14
C ASP A 196 21.88 34.59 20.38
N LEU A 197 20.58 34.77 20.15
CA LEU A 197 20.01 35.99 19.55
C LEU A 197 19.97 37.16 20.55
N HIS A 198 20.61 37.04 21.72
CA HIS A 198 20.69 38.08 22.74
C HIS A 198 22.05 38.80 22.77
N ARG A 199 22.52 39.32 21.62
CA ARG A 199 23.58 40.35 21.64
C ARG A 199 23.62 41.30 20.44
N ALA A 200 22.46 41.63 19.85
CA ALA A 200 22.35 42.80 18.98
C ALA A 200 21.59 43.91 19.73
N GLY A 201 22.34 44.84 20.32
CA GLY A 201 21.79 46.02 20.99
C GLY A 201 20.97 46.87 20.01
N PHE A 202 19.71 47.14 20.37
CA PHE A 202 18.90 48.13 19.68
C PHE A 202 19.37 49.54 20.08
N PRO A 203 19.74 50.42 19.14
CA PRO A 203 20.04 51.81 19.46
C PRO A 203 18.75 52.55 19.79
N THR A 204 18.62 52.98 21.04
CA THR A 204 17.58 53.91 21.52
C THR A 204 17.74 55.26 20.82
N ARG A 205 16.82 55.61 19.92
CA ARG A 205 16.69 56.99 19.41
C ARG A 205 15.66 57.76 20.25
N ARG A 206 16.18 58.75 20.99
CA ARG A 206 15.46 59.75 21.78
C ARG A 206 14.44 60.52 20.93
N GLY A 207 13.32 60.86 21.56
CA GLY A 207 12.21 61.59 20.98
C GLY A 207 12.53 63.04 20.59
N GLY A 208 11.78 63.52 19.60
CA GLY A 208 11.63 64.92 19.25
C GLY A 208 10.16 65.20 18.93
N ARG A 209 9.53 66.06 19.75
CA ARG A 209 8.19 66.63 19.53
C ARG A 209 8.15 67.44 18.23
N GLY A 210 7.03 67.40 17.51
CA GLY A 210 6.80 68.30 16.38
C GLY A 210 5.42 68.19 15.74
N SER A 211 4.43 68.84 16.37
CA SER A 211 3.33 69.59 15.73
C SER A 211 2.50 68.98 14.59
N ARG A 212 1.22 68.70 14.90
CA ARG A 212 0.10 68.55 13.95
C ARG A 212 -0.06 69.79 13.06
N ARG A 213 -0.38 69.59 11.78
CA ARG A 213 -1.25 70.50 11.03
C ARG A 213 -2.13 69.69 10.05
N ARG A 214 -3.45 69.84 10.22
CA ARG A 214 -4.48 69.38 9.28
C ARG A 214 -4.43 70.26 8.04
N GLU A 215 -4.64 69.69 6.85
CA GLU A 215 -5.45 70.36 5.83
C GLU A 215 -6.01 69.36 4.79
N THR A 216 -7.17 69.76 4.27
CA THR A 216 -8.19 68.97 3.59
C THR A 216 -8.18 69.17 2.06
N LYS A 217 -8.88 68.25 1.34
CA LYS A 217 -9.42 68.39 -0.05
C LYS A 217 -8.34 68.30 -1.16
N LYS A 218 -8.60 67.81 -2.38
CA LYS A 218 -9.84 67.67 -3.16
C LYS A 218 -9.63 66.67 -4.32
N VAL A 219 -10.72 66.00 -4.68
CA VAL A 219 -11.09 65.39 -5.97
C VAL A 219 -10.44 66.01 -7.22
N LYS A 220 -9.88 65.17 -8.09
CA LYS A 220 -10.26 65.00 -9.51
C LYS A 220 -9.71 63.68 -10.05
#